data_AF-A0A0F9KFK3-F1
#
_entry.id   AF-A0A0F9KFK3-F1
#
_cell.length_a   1.000
_cell.length_b   1.000
_cell.length_c   1.000
_cell.angle_alpha   90.00
_cell.angle_beta   90.00
_cell.angle_gamma   90.00
#
_symmetry.space_group_name_H-M   'P 1'
#
loop_
_entity.id
_entity.type
_entity.pdbx_description
1 polymer ?
#
loop_
_entity_poly.entity_id
_entity_poly.type
_entity_poly.pdbx_seq_one_letter_code
_entity_poly.pdbx_strand_id
1 'polypeptide(L)' 'MEDIKPIVRTRSEVKELAPKLCVDCKGKVEYWDETSDELVFQCVNCKRFYSIPYIWDPNNPIFYFSH' A
#
# COMPACT_ATOMS: atom_id res chain seq x y z
N MET A 1 28.59 -0.72 -7.21
CA MET A 1 27.14 -0.95 -7.21
C MET A 1 26.74 -0.97 -5.76
N GLU A 2 26.00 0.03 -5.29
CA GLU A 2 25.47 -0.01 -3.94
C GLU A 2 24.31 -1.01 -3.94
N ASP A 3 24.48 -2.11 -3.22
CA ASP A 3 23.43 -3.08 -2.96
C ASP A 3 22.30 -2.40 -2.18
N ILE A 4 21.30 -1.89 -2.90
CA ILE A 4 20.13 -1.28 -2.27
C ILE A 4 19.34 -2.42 -1.63
N LYS A 5 19.46 -2.56 -0.31
CA LYS A 5 18.78 -3.62 0.44
C LYS A 5 17.27 -3.37 0.44
N PRO A 6 16.45 -4.42 0.33
CA PRO A 6 15.01 -4.30 0.46
C PRO A 6 14.66 -3.71 1.83
N ILE A 7 13.77 -2.73 1.83
CA ILE A 7 13.25 -2.13 3.07
C ILE A 7 12.07 -2.97 3.51
N VAL A 8 12.27 -3.76 4.56
CA VAL A 8 11.19 -4.50 5.22
C VAL A 8 10.53 -3.55 6.22
N ARG A 9 9.25 -3.25 5.98
CA ARG A 9 8.42 -2.39 6.83
C ARG A 9 7.53 -3.23 7.72
N THR A 10 7.18 -2.66 8.86
CA THR A 10 6.18 -3.24 9.75
C THR A 10 4.76 -2.82 9.37
N ARG A 11 3.76 -3.53 9.90
CA ARG A 11 2.32 -3.21 9.70
C ARG A 11 1.98 -1.78 10.06
N SER A 12 2.56 -1.27 11.14
CA SER A 12 2.33 0.10 11.59
C SER A 12 2.83 1.10 10.56
N GLU A 13 4.06 0.91 10.06
CA GLU A 13 4.65 1.80 9.05
C GLU A 13 3.86 1.77 7.74
N VAL A 14 3.45 0.58 7.29
CA VAL A 14 2.65 0.44 6.07
C VAL A 14 1.28 1.14 6.21
N LYS A 15 0.66 1.07 7.39
CA LYS A 15 -0.58 1.82 7.68
C LYS A 15 -0.39 3.32 7.66
N GLU A 16 0.77 3.82 8.07
CA GLU A 16 1.09 5.25 8.00
C GLU A 16 1.34 5.73 6.57
N LEU A 17 1.81 4.84 5.69
CA LEU A 17 1.95 5.12 4.25
C LEU A 17 0.62 5.10 3.49
N ALA A 18 -0.43 4.53 4.08
CA ALA A 18 -1.73 4.45 3.44
C ALA A 18 -2.36 5.83 3.23
N PRO A 19 -2.88 6.12 2.03
CA PRO A 19 -3.56 7.39 1.79
C PRO A 19 -4.81 7.45 2.66
N LYS A 20 -4.94 8.51 3.47
CA LYS A 20 -6.14 8.74 4.31
C LYS A 20 -7.41 9.00 3.47
N LEU A 21 -7.22 9.56 2.28
CA LEU A 21 -8.28 9.92 1.34
C LEU A 21 -7.98 9.32 -0.04
N CYS A 22 -9.04 8.87 -0.71
CA CYS A 22 -8.97 8.36 -2.06
C CYS A 22 -8.51 9.47 -3.01
N VAL A 23 -7.58 9.15 -3.90
CA VAL A 23 -7.04 10.10 -4.88
C VAL A 23 -8.13 10.59 -5.84
N ASP A 24 -9.03 9.70 -6.28
CA ASP A 24 -10.08 10.02 -7.25
C ASP A 24 -11.27 10.76 -6.64
N CYS A 25 -11.90 10.20 -5.61
CA CYS A 25 -13.17 10.71 -5.09
C CYS A 25 -13.04 11.49 -3.78
N LYS A 26 -11.80 11.65 -3.26
CA LYS A 26 -11.52 12.22 -1.93
C LYS A 26 -12.30 11.55 -0.79
N GLY A 27 -12.86 10.36 -1.02
CA GLY A 27 -13.57 9.57 -0.02
C GLY A 27 -12.63 8.94 0.99
N LYS A 28 -13.18 8.52 2.13
CA LYS A 28 -12.42 7.83 3.18
C LYS A 28 -11.84 6.52 2.63
N VAL A 29 -10.57 6.28 2.92
CA VAL A 29 -9.90 5.00 2.67
C VAL A 29 -9.75 4.29 4.01
N GLU A 30 -10.17 3.04 4.06
CA GLU A 30 -10.11 2.21 5.26
C GLU A 30 -9.39 0.90 4.96
N TYR A 31 -8.88 0.27 6.02
CA TYR A 31 -8.30 -1.06 5.93
C TYR A 31 -9.34 -2.04 5.36
N TRP A 32 -8.93 -2.82 4.37
CA TRP A 32 -9.76 -3.83 3.73
C TRP A 32 -9.28 -5.24 4.06
N ASP A 33 -8.02 -5.55 3.76
CA ASP A 33 -7.45 -6.89 3.92
C ASP A 33 -5.93 -6.83 4.14
N GLU A 34 -5.33 -7.96 4.48
CA GLU A 34 -3.90 -8.10 4.76
C GLU A 34 -3.44 -9.50 4.35
N THR A 35 -2.40 -9.54 3.53
CA THR A 35 -1.70 -10.77 3.19
C THR A 35 -0.34 -10.80 3.89
N SER A 36 0.39 -11.90 3.74
CA SER A 36 1.76 -12.01 4.25
C SER A 36 2.74 -11.02 3.60
N ASP A 37 2.37 -10.47 2.44
CA ASP A 37 3.26 -9.65 1.60
C ASP A 37 2.81 -8.19 1.52
N GLU A 38 1.51 -7.89 1.72
CA GLU A 38 0.97 -6.53 1.58
C GLU A 38 -0.24 -6.23 2.48
N LEU A 39 -0.45 -4.95 2.75
CA LEU A 39 -1.70 -4.42 3.29
C LEU A 39 -2.57 -3.84 2.18
N VAL A 40 -3.84 -4.20 2.21
CA VAL A 40 -4.84 -3.72 1.27
C VAL A 40 -5.80 -2.76 1.98
N PHE A 41 -6.00 -1.60 1.38
CA PHE A 41 -6.96 -0.59 1.79
C PHE A 41 -7.98 -0.40 0.68
N GLN A 42 -9.20 -0.03 1.04
CA GLN A 42 -10.27 0.25 0.08
C GLN A 42 -10.90 1.60 0.39
N CYS A 43 -11.17 2.39 -0.65
CA CYS A 43 -12.06 3.52 -0.54
C CYS A 43 -13.51 3.04 -0.34
N VAL A 44 -14.16 3.48 0.73
CA VAL A 44 -15.55 3.10 1.00
C VAL A 44 -16.54 3.64 -0.03
N ASN A 45 -16.19 4.74 -0.70
CA ASN A 45 -17.07 5.45 -1.63
C ASN A 45 -16.98 4.90 -3.07
N CYS A 46 -15.78 4.94 -3.67
CA CYS A 46 -15.58 4.50 -5.06
C CYS A 46 -15.06 3.06 -5.18
N LYS A 47 -14.87 2.34 -4.06
CA LYS A 47 -14.37 0.95 -4.02
C LYS A 47 -12.98 0.74 -4.64
N ARG A 48 -12.22 1.83 -4.85
CA ARG A 48 -10.82 1.75 -5.30
C ARG A 48 -9.93 1.11 -4.24
N PHE A 49 -9.06 0.20 -4.67
CA PHE A 49 -8.13 -0.50 -3.80
C PHE A 49 -6.74 0.16 -3.81
N TYR A 50 -6.06 0.10 -2.66
CA TYR A 50 -4.70 0.55 -2.44
C TYR A 50 -3.93 -0.55 -1.73
N SER A 51 -2.95 -1.10 -2.42
CA SER A 51 -2.11 -2.19 -1.93
C SER A 51 -0.73 -1.63 -1.61
N ILE A 52 -0.22 -1.88 -0.40
CA ILE A 52 1.09 -1.42 0.02
C ILE A 52 1.88 -2.62 0.53
N PRO A 53 2.98 -2.99 -0.15
CA PRO A 53 3.78 -4.13 0.25
C PRO A 53 4.56 -3.86 1.54
N TYR A 54 4.74 -4.91 2.35
CA TYR A 54 5.63 -4.91 3.50
C TYR A 54 7.09 -4.82 3.09
N ILE A 55 7.45 -5.44 1.97
CA ILE A 55 8.82 -5.42 1.44
C ILE A 55 8.85 -4.44 0.28
N TRP A 56 9.47 -3.28 0.48
CA TRP A 56 9.73 -2.33 -0.59
C TRP A 56 11.12 -2.58 -1.16
N ASP A 57 11.17 -3.15 -2.36
CA ASP A 57 12.40 -3.29 -3.10
C ASP A 57 12.56 -2.12 -4.09
N PRO A 58 13.57 -1.26 -3.94
CA PRO A 58 13.82 -0.14 -4.86
C PRO A 58 14.17 -0.59 -6.28
N ASN A 59 14.67 -1.82 -6.46
CA ASN A 59 14.97 -2.37 -7.78
C ASN A 59 13.75 -3.05 -8.41
N ASN A 60 12.74 -3.38 -7.62
CA ASN A 60 11.49 -3.96 -8.08
C ASN A 60 10.31 -3.35 -7.32
N PRO A 61 9.90 -2.11 -7.66
CA PRO A 61 8.80 -1.44 -6.99
C PRO A 61 7.48 -2.10 -7.38
N ILE A 62 7.08 -3.13 -6.63
CA ILE A 62 5.80 -3.82 -6.80
C ILE A 62 4.70 -2.89 -6.24
N PHE A 63 4.18 -2.01 -7.09
CA PHE A 63 2.96 -1.25 -6.81
C PHE A 63 1.81 -1.87 -7.60
N TYR A 64 1.00 -2.71 -6.95
CA TYR A 64 -0.23 -3.21 -7.57
C TYR A 64 -1.28 -2.11 -7.53
N PHE A 65 -1.62 -1.56 -8.70
CA PHE A 65 -2.81 -0.73 -8.90
C PHE A 65 -3.82 -1.56 -9.69
N SER A 66 -4.76 -2.21 -9.02
CA SER A 66 -5.87 -2.87 -9.72
C SER A 66 -6.89 -1.81 -10.17
N HIS A 67 -7.16 -1.78 -11.48
CA HIS A 67 -8.05 -0.84 -12.17
C HIS A 67 -9.50 -1.36 -12.25
#